data_AF-A0A7V2MEG0-F1
#
_entry.id   AF-A0A7V2MEG0-F1
#
_cell.length_a   1.000
_cell.length_b   1.000
_cell.length_c   1.000
_cell.angle_alpha   90.00
_cell.angle_beta   90.00
_cell.angle_gamma   90.00
#
_symmetry.space_group_name_H-M   'P 1'
#
loop_
_entity.id
_entity.type
_entity.pdbx_description
1 polymer ?
#
loop_
_entity_poly.entity_id
_entity_poly.type
_entity_poly.pdbx_seq_one_letter_code
_entity_poly.pdbx_strand_id
1 'polypeptide(L)'
;MASPRPFAITNHFGFPSGAIASLVLPYTTSIDQHPNLFASLRGVASWEIDGPRSAYLHLEPWMTVARIHELYQAIRHTYGPYVRFGVAAQKTTAYAAARYRSVPHCAVITPAKTEAFLAELPIRLLPGLGDRTTRFLEARGVTTFTAFRQLPTRTLREWFGVSGLILQQFARGLDPRGVGAHAPATAMAG
;
A
#
# COMPACT_ATOMS: atom_id res chain seq x y z
N MET A 1 33.23 21.76 -24.66
CA MET A 1 31.83 22.20 -24.82
C MET A 1 30.93 21.17 -24.15
N ALA A 2 30.41 21.48 -22.96
CA ALA A 2 29.46 20.62 -22.25
C ALA A 2 28.05 20.94 -22.78
N SER A 3 27.35 19.91 -23.26
CA SER A 3 25.95 20.04 -23.68
C SER A 3 25.07 20.32 -22.45
N PRO A 4 24.16 21.31 -22.49
CA PRO A 4 23.22 21.50 -21.40
C PRO A 4 22.25 20.31 -21.36
N ARG A 5 22.23 19.58 -20.24
CA ARG A 5 21.18 18.59 -19.97
C ARG A 5 19.83 19.32 -20.01
N PRO A 6 18.82 18.81 -20.74
CA PRO A 6 17.52 19.43 -20.72
C PRO A 6 16.97 19.40 -19.30
N PHE A 7 16.54 20.57 -18.81
CA PHE A 7 15.79 20.71 -17.57
C PHE A 7 14.70 19.64 -17.52
N ALA A 8 14.84 18.68 -16.60
CA ALA A 8 13.79 17.72 -16.32
C ALA A 8 12.58 18.51 -15.84
N ILE A 9 11.51 18.51 -16.64
CA ILE A 9 10.22 19.07 -16.26
C ILE A 9 9.71 18.19 -15.13
N THR A 10 9.91 18.68 -13.91
CA THR A 10 9.55 18.03 -12.67
C THR A 10 8.02 18.01 -12.53
N ASN A 11 7.37 17.07 -13.21
CA ASN A 11 5.99 16.69 -12.93
C ASN A 11 5.96 15.89 -11.62
N HIS A 12 6.22 16.53 -10.48
CA HIS A 12 6.04 15.97 -9.14
C HIS A 12 4.54 15.86 -8.83
N PHE A 13 3.87 14.93 -9.50
CA PHE A 13 2.49 14.61 -9.18
C PHE A 13 2.44 13.76 -7.91
N GLY A 14 2.03 14.41 -6.82
CA GLY A 14 1.43 13.80 -5.64
C GLY A 14 2.35 13.05 -4.67
N PHE A 15 3.57 12.68 -5.04
CA PHE A 15 4.42 11.81 -4.21
C PHE A 15 5.89 12.27 -4.17
N PRO A 16 6.22 13.32 -3.39
CA PRO A 16 7.56 13.92 -3.39
C PRO A 16 8.67 12.97 -2.91
N SER A 17 8.33 12.00 -2.06
CA SER A 17 9.26 10.99 -1.54
C SER A 17 9.12 9.62 -2.21
N GLY A 18 8.41 9.54 -3.34
CA GLY A 18 7.98 8.26 -3.90
C GLY A 18 6.64 7.80 -3.32
N ALA A 19 6.15 6.68 -3.84
CA ALA A 19 4.86 6.10 -3.46
C ALA A 19 5.03 4.65 -3.01
N ILE A 20 4.07 4.14 -2.29
CA ILE A 20 3.97 2.72 -1.92
C ILE A 20 2.83 2.11 -2.71
N ALA A 21 3.09 0.99 -3.36
CA ALA A 21 2.06 0.15 -3.95
C ALA A 21 1.84 -1.11 -3.09
N SER A 22 0.59 -1.47 -2.84
CA SER A 22 0.19 -2.78 -2.33
C SER A 22 -0.35 -3.61 -3.49
N LEU A 23 0.28 -4.75 -3.72
CA LEU A 23 -0.10 -5.76 -4.70
C LEU A 23 -0.88 -6.88 -4.00
N VAL A 24 -2.01 -7.28 -4.57
CA VAL A 24 -2.80 -8.43 -4.10
C VAL A 24 -3.12 -9.35 -5.29
N LEU A 25 -2.70 -10.60 -5.18
CA LEU A 25 -2.91 -11.64 -6.19
C LEU A 25 -4.20 -12.44 -5.92
N PRO A 26 -4.87 -12.94 -6.97
CA PRO A 26 -5.99 -13.87 -6.83
C PRO A 26 -5.54 -15.19 -6.18
N TYR A 27 -6.50 -16.00 -5.70
CA TYR A 27 -6.21 -17.26 -5.00
C TYR A 27 -5.48 -18.31 -5.84
N THR A 28 -5.53 -18.20 -7.17
CA THR A 28 -4.94 -19.15 -8.12
C THR A 28 -3.46 -18.89 -8.41
N THR A 29 -2.90 -17.82 -7.87
CA THR A 29 -1.60 -17.29 -8.27
C THR A 29 -0.80 -16.95 -7.02
N SER A 30 0.51 -17.10 -7.08
CA SER A 30 1.40 -16.83 -5.96
C SER A 30 2.68 -16.14 -6.44
N ILE A 31 3.29 -15.32 -5.59
CA ILE A 31 4.46 -14.48 -5.92
C ILE A 31 5.66 -15.35 -6.31
N ASP A 32 5.83 -16.50 -5.65
CA ASP A 32 6.89 -17.49 -5.88
C ASP A 32 6.88 -18.11 -7.28
N GLN A 33 5.78 -18.01 -8.03
CA GLN A 33 5.72 -18.43 -9.43
C GLN A 33 6.62 -17.54 -10.32
N HIS A 34 6.90 -16.31 -9.89
CA HIS A 34 7.73 -15.34 -10.62
C HIS A 34 8.67 -14.57 -9.67
N PRO A 35 9.66 -15.24 -9.06
CA PRO A 35 10.43 -14.70 -7.93
C PRO A 35 11.29 -13.48 -8.29
N ASN A 36 11.63 -13.32 -9.58
CA ASN A 36 12.47 -12.23 -10.08
C ASN A 36 11.69 -11.08 -10.71
N LEU A 37 10.35 -11.13 -10.72
CA LEU A 37 9.53 -10.15 -11.44
C LEU A 37 9.85 -8.73 -10.97
N PHE A 38 9.76 -8.45 -9.67
CA PHE A 38 9.90 -7.08 -9.15
C PHE A 38 11.27 -6.46 -9.40
N ALA A 39 12.33 -7.27 -9.39
CA ALA A 39 13.69 -6.82 -9.70
C ALA A 39 13.83 -6.32 -11.15
N SER A 40 12.99 -6.80 -12.07
CA SER A 40 13.02 -6.42 -13.49
C SER A 40 12.15 -5.18 -13.82
N LEU A 41 11.28 -4.75 -12.90
CA LEU A 41 10.31 -3.70 -13.14
C LEU A 41 10.93 -2.31 -12.90
N ARG A 42 11.03 -1.51 -13.96
CA ARG A 42 11.50 -0.12 -13.84
C ARG A 42 10.59 0.68 -12.90
N GLY A 43 11.23 1.47 -12.05
CA GLY A 43 10.54 2.35 -11.10
C GLY A 43 10.15 1.69 -9.78
N VAL A 44 10.44 0.40 -9.60
CA VAL A 44 10.39 -0.28 -8.31
C VAL A 44 11.77 -0.16 -7.65
N ALA A 45 11.84 0.57 -6.53
CA ALA A 45 13.07 0.81 -5.78
C ALA A 45 13.39 -0.31 -4.78
N SER A 46 12.35 -0.84 -4.13
CA SER A 46 12.43 -1.97 -3.20
C SER A 46 11.08 -2.66 -3.08
N TRP A 47 11.06 -3.86 -2.52
CA TRP A 47 9.82 -4.60 -2.26
C TRP A 47 9.89 -5.42 -0.98
N GLU A 48 8.72 -5.71 -0.42
CA GLU A 48 8.52 -6.53 0.77
C GLU A 48 7.40 -7.54 0.46
N ILE A 49 7.69 -8.83 0.63
CA ILE A 49 6.69 -9.90 0.47
C ILE A 49 5.87 -10.00 1.76
N ASP A 50 4.56 -9.88 1.64
CA ASP A 50 3.55 -9.87 2.71
C ASP A 50 2.69 -11.14 2.65
N GLY A 51 3.35 -12.28 2.41
CA GLY A 51 2.74 -13.59 2.19
C GLY A 51 2.66 -13.98 0.71
N PRO A 52 2.14 -15.18 0.39
CA PRO A 52 2.23 -15.77 -0.95
C PRO A 52 1.52 -14.96 -2.04
N ARG A 53 0.59 -14.08 -1.65
CA ARG A 53 -0.29 -13.35 -2.58
C ARG A 53 -0.31 -11.85 -2.35
N SER A 54 0.58 -11.33 -1.52
CA SER A 54 0.60 -9.91 -1.17
C SER A 54 2.04 -9.43 -1.12
N ALA A 55 2.29 -8.25 -1.68
CA ALA A 55 3.57 -7.59 -1.58
C ALA A 55 3.37 -6.08 -1.50
N TYR A 56 4.36 -5.39 -0.96
CA TYR A 56 4.49 -3.95 -1.05
C TYR A 56 5.67 -3.59 -1.93
N LEU A 57 5.51 -2.60 -2.79
CA LEU A 57 6.55 -2.07 -3.65
C LEU A 57 6.77 -0.60 -3.29
N HIS A 58 8.01 -0.20 -3.08
CA HIS A 58 8.38 1.20 -3.05
C HIS A 58 8.63 1.67 -4.48
N LEU A 59 7.93 2.72 -4.88
CA LEU A 59 7.99 3.30 -6.20
C LEU A 59 8.83 4.58 -6.18
N GLU A 60 9.72 4.70 -7.15
CA GLU A 60 10.61 5.85 -7.29
C GLU A 60 9.85 7.19 -7.42
N PRO A 61 10.39 8.32 -6.93
CA PRO A 61 9.71 9.63 -6.98
C PRO A 61 9.37 10.14 -8.39
N TRP A 62 10.04 9.64 -9.42
CA TRP A 62 9.76 10.00 -10.82
C TRP A 62 8.53 9.28 -11.40
N MET A 63 7.96 8.30 -10.68
CA MET A 63 6.82 7.51 -11.15
C MET A 63 5.54 8.35 -11.18
N THR A 64 5.15 8.78 -12.39
CA THR A 64 3.87 9.43 -12.63
C THR A 64 2.72 8.43 -12.59
N VAL A 65 1.47 8.91 -12.50
CA VAL A 65 0.27 8.06 -12.58
C VAL A 65 0.24 7.20 -13.85
N ALA A 66 0.66 7.75 -14.99
CA ALA A 66 0.75 7.02 -16.24
C ALA A 66 1.78 5.87 -16.16
N ARG A 67 2.97 6.12 -15.58
CA ARG A 67 4.00 5.09 -15.37
C ARG A 67 3.56 4.02 -14.36
N ILE A 68 2.81 4.42 -13.33
CA ILE A 68 2.19 3.49 -12.38
C ILE A 68 1.20 2.56 -13.09
N HIS A 69 0.40 3.09 -14.02
CA HIS A 69 -0.50 2.26 -14.82
C HIS A 69 0.25 1.31 -15.76
N GLU A 70 1.33 1.76 -16.40
CA GLU A 70 2.20 0.88 -17.20
C GLU A 70 2.80 -0.26 -16.36
N LEU A 71 3.33 0.06 -15.18
CA LEU A 71 3.83 -0.91 -14.20
C LEU A 71 2.74 -1.93 -13.83
N TYR A 72 1.54 -1.45 -13.52
CA TYR A 72 0.40 -2.31 -13.25
C TYR A 72 0.08 -3.25 -14.42
N GLN A 73 0.09 -2.76 -15.66
CA GLN A 73 -0.16 -3.62 -16.83
C GLN A 73 0.91 -4.72 -16.97
N ALA A 74 2.17 -4.41 -16.70
CA ALA A 74 3.24 -5.41 -16.71
C ALA A 74 2.99 -6.51 -15.67
N ILE A 75 2.67 -6.13 -14.42
CA ILE A 75 2.35 -7.06 -13.34
C ILE A 75 1.09 -7.89 -13.67
N ARG A 76 0.06 -7.25 -14.20
CA ARG A 76 -1.20 -7.89 -14.63
C ARG A 76 -0.97 -8.89 -15.77
N HIS A 77 -0.04 -8.61 -16.68
CA HIS A 77 0.29 -9.54 -17.76
C HIS A 77 0.88 -10.85 -17.21
N THR A 78 1.69 -10.76 -16.16
CA THR A 78 2.32 -11.92 -15.51
C THR A 78 1.34 -12.68 -14.60
N TYR A 79 0.65 -11.99 -13.70
CA TYR A 79 -0.17 -12.63 -12.66
C TYR A 79 -1.68 -12.70 -12.96
N GLY A 80 -2.13 -12.12 -14.07
CA GLY A 80 -3.50 -12.25 -14.58
C GLY A 80 -4.44 -11.08 -14.27
N PRO A 81 -5.68 -11.13 -14.77
CA PRO A 81 -6.58 -9.97 -14.86
C PRO A 81 -7.16 -9.52 -13.50
N TYR A 82 -7.16 -10.38 -12.49
CA TYR A 82 -7.77 -10.10 -11.18
C TYR A 82 -6.80 -9.50 -10.16
N VAL A 83 -5.54 -9.29 -10.54
CA VAL A 83 -4.55 -8.60 -9.72
C VAL A 83 -5.08 -7.23 -9.30
N ARG A 84 -4.90 -6.89 -8.01
CA ARG A 84 -5.21 -5.57 -7.48
C ARG A 84 -3.94 -4.83 -7.05
N PHE A 85 -3.90 -3.54 -7.32
CA PHE A 85 -2.74 -2.68 -7.18
C PHE A 85 -3.17 -1.31 -6.64
N GLY A 86 -3.07 -1.14 -5.32
CA GLY A 86 -3.40 0.11 -4.64
C GLY A 86 -2.14 0.93 -4.40
N VAL A 87 -2.12 2.19 -4.81
CA VAL A 87 -0.94 3.07 -4.69
C VAL A 87 -1.28 4.30 -3.87
N ALA A 88 -0.45 4.61 -2.89
CA ALA A 88 -0.60 5.79 -2.03
C ALA A 88 0.75 6.20 -1.41
N ALA A 89 0.77 7.29 -0.64
CA ALA A 89 1.99 7.73 0.04
C ALA A 89 2.35 6.83 1.23
N GLN A 90 1.35 6.24 1.88
CA GLN A 90 1.51 5.40 3.06
C GLN A 90 1.02 3.97 2.83
N LYS A 91 1.68 3.02 3.49
CA LYS A 91 1.43 1.57 3.39
C LYS A 91 -0.02 1.21 3.70
N THR A 92 -0.60 1.80 4.75
CA THR A 92 -2.00 1.58 5.12
C THR A 92 -2.99 2.00 4.02
N THR A 93 -2.81 3.18 3.43
CA THR A 93 -3.69 3.68 2.36
C THR A 93 -3.56 2.82 1.10
N ALA A 94 -2.33 2.42 0.75
CA ALA A 94 -2.08 1.51 -0.36
C ALA A 94 -2.73 0.13 -0.16
N TYR A 95 -2.58 -0.45 1.05
CA TYR A 95 -3.23 -1.71 1.45
C TYR A 95 -4.74 -1.64 1.27
N ALA A 96 -5.36 -0.57 1.76
CA ALA A 96 -6.80 -0.38 1.73
C ALA A 96 -7.31 -0.20 0.29
N ALA A 97 -6.61 0.61 -0.53
CA ALA A 97 -6.92 0.78 -1.94
C ALA A 97 -6.85 -0.54 -2.74
N ALA A 98 -5.86 -1.39 -2.47
CA ALA A 98 -5.72 -2.68 -3.13
C ALA A 98 -6.86 -3.66 -2.77
N ARG A 99 -7.48 -3.51 -1.59
CA ARG A 99 -8.48 -4.46 -1.07
C ARG A 99 -9.93 -3.97 -1.14
N TYR A 100 -10.14 -2.67 -1.37
CA TYR A 100 -11.48 -2.10 -1.51
C TYR A 100 -12.05 -2.41 -2.89
N ARG A 101 -13.22 -3.06 -2.96
CA ARG A 101 -13.79 -3.55 -4.23
C ARG A 101 -14.47 -2.46 -5.05
N SER A 102 -14.84 -1.33 -4.45
CA SER A 102 -15.51 -0.24 -5.14
C SER A 102 -14.55 0.71 -5.87
N VAL A 103 -13.26 0.37 -5.95
CA VAL A 103 -12.27 1.05 -6.80
C VAL A 103 -11.74 0.12 -7.89
N PRO A 104 -11.24 0.67 -9.02
CA PRO A 104 -10.63 -0.13 -10.08
C PRO A 104 -9.50 -1.03 -9.57
N HIS A 105 -9.15 -2.04 -10.36
CA HIS A 105 -8.06 -2.96 -10.01
C HIS A 105 -6.71 -2.26 -9.82
N CYS A 106 -6.46 -1.14 -10.51
CA CYS A 106 -5.38 -0.22 -10.20
C CYS A 106 -5.97 1.08 -9.67
N ALA A 107 -5.66 1.44 -8.42
CA ALA A 107 -6.20 2.63 -7.78
C ALA A 107 -5.05 3.47 -7.19
N VAL A 108 -4.94 4.72 -7.63
CA VAL A 108 -3.93 5.68 -7.14
C VAL A 108 -4.61 6.72 -6.26
N ILE A 109 -4.28 6.72 -4.97
CA ILE A 109 -4.79 7.63 -3.96
C ILE A 109 -3.71 8.67 -3.64
N THR A 110 -3.89 9.89 -4.14
CA THR A 110 -2.96 11.01 -3.86
C THR A 110 -3.08 11.47 -2.40
N PRO A 111 -2.05 12.12 -1.82
CA PRO A 111 -2.12 12.62 -0.45
C PRO A 111 -3.33 13.50 -0.17
N ALA A 112 -3.71 14.35 -1.13
CA ALA A 112 -4.89 15.22 -1.03
C ALA A 112 -6.22 14.44 -0.96
N LYS A 113 -6.26 13.19 -1.46
CA LYS A 113 -7.45 12.32 -1.43
C LYS A 113 -7.43 11.31 -0.27
N THR A 114 -6.30 11.14 0.41
CA THR A 114 -6.12 10.10 1.44
C THR A 114 -7.17 10.18 2.54
N GLU A 115 -7.39 11.35 3.13
CA GLU A 115 -8.30 11.50 4.25
C GLU A 115 -9.75 11.16 3.86
N ALA A 116 -10.23 11.74 2.77
CA ALA A 116 -11.59 11.49 2.26
C ALA A 116 -11.78 10.02 1.87
N PHE A 117 -10.79 9.43 1.18
CA PHE A 117 -10.83 8.02 0.80
C PHE A 117 -10.93 7.10 2.01
N LEU A 118 -10.08 7.31 3.03
CA LEU A 118 -10.05 6.45 4.21
C LEU A 118 -11.31 6.59 5.07
N ALA A 119 -11.91 7.77 5.14
CA ALA A 119 -13.03 8.05 6.03
C ALA A 119 -14.24 7.11 5.85
N GLU A 120 -14.53 6.73 4.60
CA GLU A 120 -15.69 5.91 4.24
C GLU A 120 -15.38 4.40 4.19
N LEU A 121 -14.14 4.00 4.50
CA LEU A 121 -13.77 2.60 4.39
C LEU A 121 -14.33 1.75 5.54
N PRO A 122 -14.82 0.52 5.22
CA PRO A 122 -15.14 -0.47 6.22
C PRO A 122 -13.95 -0.79 7.13
N ILE A 123 -14.19 -0.94 8.42
CA ILE A 123 -13.15 -1.16 9.44
C ILE A 123 -12.29 -2.40 9.16
N ARG A 124 -12.88 -3.43 8.52
CA ARG A 124 -12.18 -4.65 8.09
C ARG A 124 -11.03 -4.41 7.09
N LEU A 125 -10.93 -3.21 6.50
CA LEU A 125 -9.82 -2.82 5.63
C LEU A 125 -8.66 -2.16 6.39
N LEU A 126 -8.77 -2.01 7.72
CA LEU A 126 -7.68 -1.49 8.54
C LEU A 126 -6.63 -2.59 8.74
N PRO A 127 -5.39 -2.43 8.22
CA PRO A 127 -4.36 -3.43 8.38
C PRO A 127 -4.02 -3.61 9.86
N GLY A 128 -3.78 -4.86 10.27
CA GLY A 128 -3.53 -5.23 11.65
C GLY A 128 -4.78 -5.62 12.45
N LEU A 129 -5.99 -5.42 11.90
CA LEU A 129 -7.20 -6.02 12.47
C LEU A 129 -7.42 -7.43 11.93
N GLY A 130 -7.40 -8.42 12.84
CA GLY A 130 -7.84 -9.77 12.53
C GLY A 130 -9.37 -9.92 12.62
N ASP A 131 -9.91 -11.01 12.08
CA ASP A 131 -11.35 -11.26 12.01
C ASP A 131 -12.06 -11.16 13.37
N ARG A 132 -11.43 -11.65 14.45
CA ARG A 132 -11.97 -11.56 15.80
C ARG A 132 -12.14 -10.11 16.26
N THR A 133 -11.13 -9.27 16.01
CA THR A 133 -11.13 -7.86 16.40
C THR A 133 -12.12 -7.06 15.55
N THR A 134 -12.19 -7.36 14.26
CA THR A 134 -13.18 -6.77 13.34
C THR A 134 -14.61 -7.04 13.84
N ARG A 135 -14.96 -8.30 14.10
CA ARG A 135 -16.29 -8.66 14.63
C ARG A 135 -16.59 -8.01 15.98
N PHE A 136 -15.58 -7.91 16.85
CA PHE A 136 -15.71 -7.24 18.15
C PHE A 136 -16.06 -5.75 18.01
N LEU A 137 -15.45 -5.06 17.04
CA LEU A 137 -15.71 -3.65 16.73
C LEU A 137 -17.08 -3.46 16.06
N GLU A 138 -17.40 -4.29 15.07
CA GLU A 138 -18.68 -4.24 14.35
C GLU A 138 -19.87 -4.47 15.29
N ALA A 139 -19.75 -5.42 16.24
CA ALA A 139 -20.76 -5.67 17.27
C ALA A 139 -20.99 -4.46 18.21
N ARG A 140 -20.10 -3.48 18.21
CA ARG A 140 -20.17 -2.23 18.98
C ARG A 140 -20.49 -1.01 18.10
N GLY A 141 -20.90 -1.23 16.85
CA GLY A 141 -21.23 -0.17 15.91
C GLY A 141 -20.01 0.53 15.27
N VAL A 142 -18.79 0.07 15.55
CA VAL A 142 -17.57 0.63 14.96
C VAL A 142 -17.28 -0.09 13.64
N THR A 143 -17.95 0.35 12.57
CA THR A 143 -17.91 -0.32 11.27
C THR A 143 -17.06 0.41 10.22
N THR A 144 -16.60 1.63 10.50
CA THR A 144 -15.81 2.46 9.58
C THR A 144 -14.53 2.99 10.23
N PHE A 145 -13.59 3.44 9.40
CA PHE A 145 -12.39 4.12 9.87
C PHE A 145 -12.75 5.40 10.64
N THR A 146 -13.74 6.17 10.18
CA THR A 146 -14.24 7.36 10.90
C THR A 146 -14.71 7.02 12.31
N ALA A 147 -15.55 6.01 12.47
CA ALA A 147 -16.02 5.59 13.78
C ALA A 147 -14.86 5.16 14.68
N PHE A 148 -13.89 4.40 14.15
CA PHE A 148 -12.72 3.95 14.90
C PHE A 148 -11.81 5.12 15.34
N ARG A 149 -11.60 6.11 14.46
CA ARG A 149 -10.82 7.33 14.74
C ARG A 149 -11.41 8.19 15.86
N GLN A 150 -12.72 8.11 16.08
CA GLN A 150 -13.45 8.87 17.09
C GLN A 150 -13.47 8.17 18.46
N LEU A 151 -13.00 6.91 18.55
CA LEU A 151 -12.94 6.21 19.83
C LEU A 151 -12.01 6.96 20.82
N PRO A 152 -12.45 7.14 22.08
CA PRO A 152 -11.60 7.73 23.10
C PRO A 152 -10.31 6.94 23.32
N THR A 153 -9.21 7.65 23.58
CA THR A 153 -7.91 7.04 23.94
C THR A 153 -8.03 6.02 25.07
N ARG A 154 -8.88 6.30 26.06
CA ARG A 154 -9.16 5.37 27.17
C ARG A 154 -9.75 4.06 26.66
N THR A 155 -10.79 4.13 25.82
CA THR A 155 -11.44 2.96 25.21
C THR A 155 -10.45 2.13 24.38
N LEU A 156 -9.63 2.79 23.55
CA LEU A 156 -8.61 2.10 22.75
C LEU A 156 -7.57 1.39 23.60
N ARG A 157 -7.13 2.01 24.70
CA ARG A 157 -6.20 1.38 25.66
C ARG A 157 -6.84 0.21 26.40
N GLU A 158 -8.08 0.35 26.84
CA GLU A 158 -8.82 -0.72 27.53
C GLU A 158 -9.04 -1.93 26.63
N TRP A 159 -9.34 -1.73 25.34
CA TRP A 159 -9.63 -2.83 24.42
C TRP A 159 -8.39 -3.45 23.77
N PHE A 160 -7.39 -2.65 23.44
CA PHE A 160 -6.26 -3.07 22.58
C PHE A 160 -4.89 -2.65 23.12
N GLY A 161 -4.82 -1.99 24.28
CA GLY A 161 -3.58 -1.43 24.82
C GLY A 161 -2.96 -0.38 23.90
N VAL A 162 -1.63 -0.33 23.86
CA VAL A 162 -0.87 0.62 23.02
C VAL A 162 -1.15 0.40 21.53
N SER A 163 -1.40 -0.85 21.12
CA SER A 163 -1.67 -1.18 19.71
C SER A 163 -2.92 -0.48 19.17
N GLY A 164 -3.94 -0.24 20.01
CA GLY A 164 -5.14 0.49 19.61
C GLY A 164 -4.85 1.93 19.20
N LEU A 165 -3.88 2.57 19.85
CA LEU A 165 -3.47 3.94 19.51
C LEU A 165 -2.71 3.97 18.18
N ILE A 166 -1.87 2.97 17.90
CA ILE A 166 -1.17 2.84 16.62
C ILE A 166 -2.17 2.59 15.50
N LEU A 167 -3.12 1.67 15.68
CA LEU A 167 -4.20 1.41 14.73
C LEU A 167 -5.04 2.66 14.47
N GLN A 168 -5.23 3.52 15.48
CA GLN A 168 -5.96 4.78 15.31
C GLN A 168 -5.20 5.75 14.39
N GLN A 169 -3.86 5.78 14.47
CA GLN A 169 -3.04 6.54 13.51
C GLN A 169 -3.13 5.95 12.11
N PHE A 170 -3.09 4.62 11.97
CA PHE A 170 -3.28 3.96 10.68
C PHE A 170 -4.65 4.27 10.05
N ALA A 171 -5.71 4.32 10.85
CA ALA A 171 -7.04 4.72 10.38
C ALA A 171 -7.08 6.19 9.88
N ARG A 172 -6.12 7.03 10.29
CA ARG A 172 -5.90 8.40 9.78
C ARG A 172 -4.96 8.46 8.58
N GLY A 173 -4.46 7.33 8.09
CA GLY A 173 -3.44 7.28 7.04
C GLY A 173 -2.04 7.64 7.53
N LEU A 174 -1.84 7.74 8.85
CA LEU A 174 -0.55 8.07 9.46
C LEU A 174 0.19 6.78 9.78
N ASP A 175 0.92 6.28 8.79
CA ASP A 175 1.70 5.06 8.87
C ASP A 175 3.16 5.36 8.50
N PRO A 176 4.07 5.43 9.50
CA PRO A 176 5.47 5.77 9.27
C PRO A 176 6.28 4.60 8.69
N ARG A 177 5.68 3.43 8.51
CA ARG A 177 6.38 2.25 8.00
C ARG A 177 6.67 2.43 6.50
N GLY A 178 7.95 2.34 6.15
CA GLY A 178 8.38 2.16 4.76
C GLY A 178 8.19 0.72 4.27
N VAL A 179 8.59 0.48 3.03
CA VAL A 179 8.74 -0.88 2.47
C VAL A 179 10.14 -1.36 2.80
N GLY A 180 10.24 -2.54 3.41
CA GLY A 180 11.54 -3.13 3.74
C GLY A 180 12.44 -3.26 2.50
N ALA A 181 13.74 -3.01 2.65
CA ALA A 181 14.69 -3.26 1.57
C ALA A 181 14.84 -4.78 1.38
N HIS A 182 14.46 -5.30 0.22
CA HIS A 182 15.08 -6.52 -0.28
C HIS A 182 16.46 -6.10 -0.80
N ALA A 183 17.50 -6.23 0.03
CA ALA A 183 18.85 -6.23 -0.51
C ALA A 183 18.94 -7.41 -1.49
N PRO A 184 19.54 -7.27 -2.69
CA PRO A 184 19.99 -8.46 -3.41
C PRO A 184 20.86 -9.24 -2.42
N ALA A 185 20.69 -10.56 -2.35
CA ALA A 185 21.63 -11.39 -1.63
C ALA A 185 23.02 -11.17 -2.27
N THR A 186 23.82 -10.26 -1.71
CA THR A 186 25.23 -10.17 -2.01
C THR A 186 25.81 -11.50 -1.62
N ALA A 187 26.33 -12.19 -2.64
CA ALA A 187 27.22 -13.33 -2.60
C ALA A 187 27.69 -13.72 -1.19
N MET A 188 27.28 -14.91 -0.74
CA MET A 188 28.22 -15.74 0.01
C MET A 188 29.30 -16.17 -0.99
N ALA A 189 30.27 -15.28 -1.19
CA ALA A 189 31.53 -15.60 -1.80
C ALA A 189 32.41 -16.25 -0.74
N GLY A 190 32.95 -17.43 -1.06
CA GLY A 190 34.25 -17.92 -0.62
C GLY A 190 34.39 -18.32 0.83
#